data_AF-A0A803WF32-F1
#
_entry.id   AF-A0A803WF32-F1
#
_cell.length_a   1.000
_cell.length_b   1.000
_cell.length_c   1.000
_cell.angle_alpha   90.00
_cell.angle_beta   90.00
_cell.angle_gamma   90.00
#
_symmetry.space_group_name_H-M   'P 1'
#
loop_
_entity.id
_entity.type
_entity.pdbx_description
1 polymer ?
#
loop_
_entity_poly.entity_id
_entity_poly.type
_entity_poly.pdbx_seq_one_letter_code
_entity_poly.pdbx_strand_id
1 'polypeptide(L)'
;PHLVPAGSGDGQGRILQRFPEKDWEDNPFPQGIELFCQPSGWQLFPERNPPTFFVAVLTDINSERHYCACFTFWEAVESPQPQSHSRNGEGEEEEEEASSPVQPAQLFAPKSLVLVSRLDHAEVFRNSLGLIYTIYVDGLSVSLENVIGNLLTCTIPITGGAQRTISLGAGDRQVIQTPINDSLPVSSCSVALLFRQLGITNVLFLFCAALTEHKILFLSSSYQRLTDACRALLALMFPLKYSFTYVPILPAQLLEVLSTPTPFIIGVHSIFQSETQELLDVVVADLDGGTVTVPECVHISLLPEPLLQQTREALSMVSPCQGTALPHGTPGTRTHSPAGTLPFPGAGAGAWSWQWSWGSSASRIPAHKLGS
;
A
#
# COMPACT_ATOMS: atom_id res chain seq x y z
N PRO A 1 1.48 -21.45 25.95
CA PRO A 1 2.36 -21.71 24.79
C PRO A 1 3.19 -20.45 24.48
N HIS A 2 4.40 -20.43 25.03
CA HIS A 2 5.36 -19.37 24.75
C HIS A 2 5.71 -19.40 23.25
N LEU A 3 5.39 -18.34 22.54
CA LEU A 3 5.88 -18.09 21.18
C LEU A 3 7.40 -17.95 21.29
N VAL A 4 8.11 -18.97 20.83
CA VAL A 4 9.55 -18.91 20.55
C VAL A 4 9.75 -17.79 19.53
N PRO A 5 10.68 -16.84 19.73
CA PRO A 5 10.89 -15.78 18.76
C PRO A 5 11.42 -16.43 17.48
N ALA A 6 10.61 -16.37 16.41
CA ALA A 6 11.06 -16.69 15.06
C ALA A 6 12.27 -15.78 14.77
N GLY A 7 13.38 -16.38 14.35
CA GLY A 7 14.65 -15.68 14.17
C GLY A 7 14.49 -14.43 13.29
N SER A 8 14.53 -13.27 13.93
CA SER A 8 14.90 -12.01 13.30
C SER A 8 16.41 -12.08 13.06
N GLY A 9 16.82 -12.17 11.80
CA GLY A 9 18.23 -12.08 11.43
C GLY A 9 18.58 -10.63 11.06
N ASP A 10 19.79 -10.19 11.42
CA ASP A 10 20.43 -9.00 10.84
C ASP A 10 20.71 -9.27 9.34
N GLY A 11 19.67 -9.12 8.52
CA GLY A 11 19.76 -9.26 7.08
C GLY A 11 19.41 -7.94 6.41
N GLN A 12 20.29 -7.44 5.55
CA GLN A 12 19.98 -6.36 4.63
C GLN A 12 19.24 -6.94 3.41
N GLY A 13 18.17 -6.27 2.98
CA GLY A 13 17.48 -6.66 1.76
C GLY A 13 18.43 -6.65 0.56
N ARG A 14 18.36 -7.69 -0.28
CA ARG A 14 19.23 -7.85 -1.44
C ARG A 14 18.44 -7.60 -2.72
N ILE A 15 18.92 -6.67 -3.54
CA ILE A 15 18.40 -6.47 -4.90
C ILE A 15 18.84 -7.66 -5.75
N LEU A 16 17.87 -8.47 -6.18
CA LEU A 16 18.13 -9.65 -7.02
C LEU A 16 18.28 -9.27 -8.49
N GLN A 17 17.43 -8.34 -8.95
CA GLN A 17 17.40 -7.82 -10.30
C GLN A 17 16.83 -6.40 -10.28
N ARG A 18 17.30 -5.55 -11.19
CA ARG A 18 16.76 -4.21 -11.38
C ARG A 18 16.78 -3.83 -12.85
N PHE A 19 15.87 -2.92 -13.22
CA PHE A 19 15.88 -2.24 -14.50
C PHE A 19 15.64 -0.74 -14.27
N PRO A 20 16.37 0.17 -14.94
CA PRO A 20 17.56 -0.10 -15.75
C PRO A 20 18.72 -0.71 -14.94
N GLU A 21 19.60 -1.47 -15.59
CA GLU A 21 20.73 -2.12 -14.91
C GLU A 21 21.78 -1.12 -14.40
N LYS A 22 21.89 0.04 -15.06
CA LYS A 22 22.81 1.12 -14.73
C LYS A 22 22.02 2.38 -14.43
N ASP A 23 22.56 3.18 -13.52
CA ASP A 23 22.00 4.47 -13.15
C ASP A 23 22.14 5.44 -14.32
N TRP A 24 21.10 6.24 -14.54
CA TRP A 24 21.12 7.33 -15.52
C TRP A 24 21.26 8.65 -14.77
N GLU A 25 21.94 9.64 -15.35
CA GLU A 25 22.21 10.93 -14.68
C GLU A 25 20.92 11.62 -14.21
N ASP A 26 19.87 11.60 -15.05
CA ASP A 26 18.57 12.21 -14.73
C ASP A 26 17.66 11.34 -13.85
N ASN A 27 18.01 10.06 -13.66
CA ASN A 27 17.21 9.08 -12.92
C ASN A 27 18.11 8.07 -12.18
N PRO A 28 18.82 8.52 -11.13
CA PRO A 28 19.66 7.66 -10.32
C PRO A 28 18.81 6.64 -9.54
N PHE A 29 19.40 5.51 -9.19
CA PHE A 29 18.70 4.50 -8.40
C PHE A 29 18.50 4.99 -6.96
N PRO A 30 17.28 4.89 -6.40
CA PRO A 30 17.03 5.31 -5.04
C PRO A 30 17.76 4.40 -4.05
N GLN A 31 18.72 4.96 -3.31
CA GLN A 31 19.45 4.24 -2.26
C GLN A 31 18.52 3.88 -1.09
N GLY A 32 18.71 2.71 -0.50
CA GLY A 32 17.97 2.28 0.69
C GLY A 32 16.54 1.78 0.42
N ILE A 33 16.13 1.64 -0.84
CA ILE A 33 14.80 1.13 -1.22
C ILE A 33 14.49 -0.25 -0.61
N GLU A 34 15.52 -1.06 -0.35
CA GLU A 34 15.41 -2.35 0.31
C GLU A 34 14.83 -2.27 1.72
N LEU A 35 15.07 -1.16 2.44
CA LEU A 35 14.53 -0.91 3.78
C LEU A 35 13.01 -0.74 3.73
N PHE A 36 12.51 -0.15 2.65
CA PHE A 36 11.08 0.11 2.46
C PHE A 36 10.33 -1.11 1.90
N CYS A 37 11.04 -2.12 1.41
CA CYS A 37 10.43 -3.37 0.94
C CYS A 37 9.89 -4.21 2.11
N GLN A 38 10.57 -4.18 3.26
CA GLN A 38 10.20 -4.86 4.51
C GLN A 38 10.36 -3.88 5.68
N PRO A 39 9.45 -2.90 5.84
CA PRO A 39 9.64 -1.79 6.77
C PRO A 39 9.70 -2.24 8.23
N SER A 40 9.00 -3.31 8.59
CA SER A 40 9.05 -3.89 9.95
C SER A 40 10.12 -4.98 10.11
N GLY A 41 11.04 -5.10 9.17
CA GLY A 41 11.98 -6.21 9.08
C GLY A 41 11.39 -7.43 8.37
N TRP A 42 12.22 -8.45 8.21
CA TRP A 42 11.85 -9.71 7.56
C TRP A 42 11.89 -10.86 8.56
N GLN A 43 11.09 -11.88 8.29
CA GLN A 43 11.09 -13.13 9.06
C GLN A 43 10.72 -14.29 8.14
N LEU A 44 11.18 -15.49 8.50
CA LEU A 44 10.78 -16.71 7.83
C LEU A 44 9.47 -17.22 8.41
N PHE A 45 8.58 -17.69 7.54
CA PHE A 45 7.29 -18.24 7.93
C PHE A 45 7.19 -19.72 7.61
N PRO A 46 6.54 -20.54 8.45
CA PRO A 46 6.27 -21.95 8.15
C PRO A 46 5.19 -22.12 7.07
N GLU A 47 4.38 -21.09 6.83
CA GLU A 47 3.31 -21.08 5.85
C GLU A 47 3.49 -19.93 4.85
N ARG A 48 2.95 -20.10 3.65
CA ARG A 48 2.99 -19.06 2.61
C ARG A 48 1.93 -18.00 2.88
N ASN A 49 2.37 -16.82 3.30
CA ASN A 49 1.48 -15.67 3.49
C ASN A 49 0.91 -15.15 2.15
N PRO A 50 -0.31 -14.57 2.17
CA PRO A 50 -0.89 -13.95 0.99
C PRO A 50 -0.07 -12.73 0.54
N PRO A 51 0.04 -12.45 -0.78
CA PRO A 51 0.74 -11.27 -1.27
C PRO A 51 0.17 -9.97 -0.71
N THR A 52 1.06 -9.01 -0.45
CA THR A 52 0.71 -7.69 0.09
C THR A 52 1.19 -6.58 -0.84
N PHE A 53 0.51 -5.43 -0.78
CA PHE A 53 0.89 -4.25 -1.55
C PHE A 53 0.73 -2.98 -0.71
N PHE A 54 1.72 -2.09 -0.82
CA PHE A 54 1.66 -0.74 -0.28
C PHE A 54 2.55 0.20 -1.13
N VAL A 55 2.40 1.50 -0.92
CA VAL A 55 3.26 2.51 -1.57
C VAL A 55 4.03 3.25 -0.49
N ALA A 56 5.35 3.07 -0.48
CA ALA A 56 6.28 3.90 0.28
C ALA A 56 6.64 5.15 -0.52
N VAL A 57 7.17 6.18 0.15
CA VAL A 57 7.62 7.41 -0.51
C VAL A 57 9.03 7.73 -0.06
N LEU A 58 9.91 7.95 -1.03
CA LEU A 58 11.25 8.46 -0.83
C LEU A 58 11.28 9.93 -1.27
N THR A 59 11.98 10.78 -0.52
CA THR A 59 12.18 12.18 -0.89
C THR A 59 13.65 12.38 -1.25
N ASP A 60 13.91 12.97 -2.41
CA ASP A 60 15.27 13.25 -2.84
C ASP A 60 15.79 14.60 -2.34
N ILE A 61 17.04 14.91 -2.68
CA ILE A 61 17.72 16.16 -2.29
C ILE A 61 17.04 17.42 -2.85
N ASN A 62 16.23 17.29 -3.90
CA ASN A 62 15.49 18.39 -4.51
C ASN A 62 14.08 18.54 -3.92
N SER A 63 13.76 17.76 -2.86
CA SER A 63 12.42 17.67 -2.27
C SER A 63 11.36 17.08 -3.21
N GLU A 64 11.76 16.37 -4.27
CA GLU A 64 10.84 15.61 -5.12
C GLU A 64 10.49 14.27 -4.46
N ARG A 65 9.28 13.77 -4.73
CA ARG A 65 8.76 12.53 -4.15
C ARG A 65 8.81 11.40 -5.17
N HIS A 66 9.38 10.28 -4.75
CA HIS A 66 9.43 9.03 -5.51
C HIS A 66 8.54 8.00 -4.82
N TYR A 67 7.43 7.66 -5.47
CA TYR A 67 6.47 6.66 -5.02
C TYR A 67 7.00 5.27 -5.34
N CYS A 68 7.26 4.49 -4.30
CA CYS A 68 7.78 3.13 -4.36
C CYS A 68 6.63 2.15 -4.11
N ALA A 69 6.02 1.66 -5.18
CA ALA A 69 4.98 0.66 -5.12
C ALA A 69 5.62 -0.71 -4.86
N CYS A 70 5.43 -1.25 -3.66
CA CYS A 70 6.01 -2.50 -3.19
C CYS A 70 4.94 -3.60 -3.22
N PHE A 71 5.16 -4.66 -4.00
CA PHE A 71 4.35 -5.87 -4.03
C PHE A 71 5.16 -7.03 -3.43
N THR A 72 4.80 -7.49 -2.24
CA THR A 72 5.54 -8.56 -1.53
C THR A 72 4.80 -9.88 -1.60
N PHE A 73 5.52 -10.96 -1.87
CA PHE A 73 5.03 -12.33 -1.86
C PHE A 73 6.04 -13.24 -1.16
N TRP A 74 5.63 -14.45 -0.81
CA TRP A 74 6.46 -15.39 -0.05
C TRP A 74 6.85 -16.59 -0.89
N GLU A 75 8.12 -16.98 -0.84
CA GLU A 75 8.70 -18.10 -1.59
C GLU A 75 9.42 -19.06 -0.68
N ALA A 76 9.38 -20.35 -1.04
CA ALA A 76 10.09 -21.41 -0.36
C ALA A 76 11.60 -21.14 -0.35
N VAL A 77 12.22 -21.20 0.83
CA VAL A 77 13.67 -21.13 0.96
C VAL A 77 14.26 -22.47 0.53
N GLU A 78 15.15 -22.45 -0.46
CA GLU A 78 15.93 -23.61 -0.84
C GLU A 78 16.90 -23.96 0.30
N SER A 79 16.76 -25.15 0.88
CA SER A 79 17.71 -25.63 1.90
C SER A 79 19.03 -25.98 1.21
N PRO A 80 20.18 -25.43 1.64
CA PRO A 80 21.47 -25.90 1.14
C PRO A 80 21.61 -27.37 1.54
N GLN A 81 21.61 -28.26 0.54
CA GLN A 81 21.96 -29.67 0.78
C GLN A 81 23.36 -29.72 1.42
N PRO A 82 23.56 -30.52 2.48
CA PRO A 82 24.92 -30.77 2.95
C PRO A 82 25.69 -31.42 1.81
N GLN A 83 26.73 -30.75 1.32
CA GLN A 83 27.67 -31.34 0.38
C GLN A 83 28.30 -32.54 1.08
N SER A 84 27.85 -33.75 0.76
CA SER A 84 28.52 -34.97 1.17
C SER A 84 29.85 -35.05 0.43
N HIS A 85 30.91 -34.56 1.07
CA HIS A 85 32.26 -34.94 0.68
C HIS A 85 32.40 -36.45 0.89
N SER A 86 32.22 -37.23 -0.18
CA SER A 86 32.58 -38.65 -0.21
C SER A 86 34.08 -38.79 0.07
N ARG A 87 34.43 -39.02 1.33
CA ARG A 87 35.77 -39.44 1.71
C ARG A 87 35.78 -40.97 1.70
N ASN A 88 36.32 -41.54 0.61
CA ASN A 88 36.61 -42.97 0.53
C ASN A 88 37.50 -43.37 1.72
N GLY A 89 36.98 -44.26 2.57
CA GLY A 89 37.70 -44.88 3.67
C GLY A 89 36.91 -46.08 4.13
N GLU A 90 37.40 -47.27 3.78
CA GLU A 90 36.87 -48.58 4.12
C GLU A 90 36.89 -48.79 5.64
N GLY A 91 35.83 -49.38 6.22
CA GLY A 91 35.91 -50.00 7.55
C GLY A 91 34.65 -49.92 8.41
N GLU A 92 33.97 -51.07 8.48
CA GLU A 92 33.27 -51.63 9.65
C GLU A 92 31.85 -51.14 9.99
N GLU A 93 30.97 -52.13 10.11
CA GLU A 93 29.53 -52.08 10.31
C GLU A 93 29.21 -51.80 11.79
N GLU A 94 28.54 -50.68 12.08
CA GLU A 94 27.75 -50.52 13.31
C GLU A 94 26.31 -50.18 12.91
N GLU A 95 25.36 -50.96 13.45
CA GLU A 95 23.92 -50.79 13.29
C GLU A 95 23.46 -49.47 13.93
N GLU A 96 23.38 -48.39 13.16
CA GLU A 96 22.69 -47.17 13.59
C GLU A 96 21.17 -47.35 13.39
N GLU A 97 20.44 -47.28 14.50
CA GLU A 97 18.98 -47.17 14.50
C GLU A 97 18.53 -46.05 13.55
N ALA A 98 17.63 -46.39 12.64
CA ALA A 98 17.08 -45.46 11.66
C ALA A 98 16.30 -44.34 12.35
N SER A 99 16.99 -43.27 12.76
CA SER A 99 16.35 -41.99 13.02
C SER A 99 15.78 -41.52 11.68
N SER A 100 14.45 -41.53 11.57
CA SER A 100 13.74 -40.96 10.42
C SER A 100 14.36 -39.59 10.09
N PRO A 101 14.75 -39.31 8.83
CA PRO A 101 15.30 -38.01 8.49
C PRO A 101 14.20 -36.98 8.78
N VAL A 102 14.39 -36.18 9.82
CA VAL A 102 13.55 -35.02 10.09
C VAL A 102 13.79 -34.09 8.91
N GLN A 103 12.90 -34.13 7.91
CA GLN A 103 12.97 -33.19 6.81
C GLN A 103 12.90 -31.78 7.43
N PRO A 104 13.86 -30.90 7.12
CA PRO A 104 13.81 -29.54 7.64
C PRO A 104 12.47 -28.93 7.22
N ALA A 105 11.78 -28.32 8.18
CA ALA A 105 10.49 -27.68 7.92
C ALA A 105 10.67 -26.68 6.77
N GLN A 106 9.85 -26.80 5.72
CA GLN A 106 9.88 -25.85 4.61
C GLN A 106 9.55 -24.46 5.15
N LEU A 107 10.48 -23.53 4.99
CA LEU A 107 10.30 -22.13 5.38
C LEU A 107 10.05 -21.27 4.14
N PHE A 108 9.37 -20.14 4.34
CA PHE A 108 9.05 -19.17 3.31
C PHE A 108 9.64 -17.80 3.66
N ALA A 109 10.39 -17.21 2.72
CA ALA A 109 10.98 -15.88 2.84
C ALA A 109 10.20 -14.85 1.99
N PRO A 110 10.13 -13.58 2.43
CA PRO A 110 9.53 -12.52 1.64
C PRO A 110 10.42 -12.13 0.45
N LYS A 111 9.80 -11.89 -0.70
CA LYS A 111 10.37 -11.32 -1.91
C LYS A 111 9.46 -10.21 -2.41
N SER A 112 10.04 -9.09 -2.86
CA SER A 112 9.26 -7.92 -3.28
C SER A 112 9.57 -7.54 -4.72
N LEU A 113 8.51 -7.28 -5.50
CA LEU A 113 8.59 -6.53 -6.75
C LEU A 113 8.37 -5.05 -6.42
N VAL A 114 9.20 -4.17 -6.95
CA VAL A 114 9.12 -2.74 -6.66
C VAL A 114 9.12 -1.92 -7.94
N LEU A 115 8.16 -1.02 -8.05
CA LEU A 115 8.12 0.01 -9.10
C LEU A 115 8.30 1.38 -8.45
N VAL A 116 9.27 2.14 -8.97
CA VAL A 116 9.54 3.51 -8.52
C VAL A 116 9.05 4.49 -9.58
N SER A 117 8.25 5.47 -9.19
CA SER A 117 7.72 6.48 -10.09
C SER A 117 7.61 7.84 -9.40
N ARG A 118 7.76 8.93 -10.17
CA ARG A 118 7.38 10.28 -9.70
C ARG A 118 5.87 10.52 -9.77
N LEU A 119 5.13 9.62 -10.42
CA LEU A 119 3.68 9.72 -10.58
C LEU A 119 2.98 8.94 -9.47
N ASP A 120 1.90 9.50 -8.92
CA ASP A 120 1.11 8.86 -7.87
C ASP A 120 -0.09 8.10 -8.47
N HIS A 121 0.20 6.96 -9.12
CA HIS A 121 -0.79 6.07 -9.71
C HIS A 121 -0.80 4.69 -9.04
N ALA A 122 -1.01 4.68 -7.72
CA ALA A 122 -0.95 3.47 -6.90
C ALA A 122 -1.78 2.28 -7.44
N GLU A 123 -2.98 2.51 -7.96
CA GLU A 123 -3.84 1.44 -8.51
C GLU A 123 -3.27 0.84 -9.80
N VAL A 124 -2.74 1.67 -10.70
CA VAL A 124 -2.09 1.22 -11.94
C VAL A 124 -0.87 0.37 -11.59
N PHE A 125 -0.05 0.84 -10.65
CA PHE A 125 1.13 0.09 -10.21
C PHE A 125 0.78 -1.22 -9.52
N ARG A 126 -0.27 -1.25 -8.68
CA ARG A 126 -0.78 -2.48 -8.06
C ARG A 126 -1.18 -3.51 -9.12
N ASN A 127 -1.95 -3.10 -10.12
CA ASN A 127 -2.41 -3.99 -11.19
C ASN A 127 -1.24 -4.48 -12.04
N SER A 128 -0.28 -3.59 -12.32
CA SER A 128 0.90 -3.89 -13.13
C SER A 128 1.83 -4.88 -12.43
N LEU A 129 2.13 -4.67 -11.14
CA LEU A 129 2.93 -5.59 -10.34
C LEU A 129 2.22 -6.93 -10.10
N GLY A 130 0.89 -6.90 -9.92
CA GLY A 130 0.08 -8.11 -9.84
C GLY A 130 0.17 -8.95 -11.11
N LEU A 131 0.09 -8.32 -12.28
CA LEU A 131 0.26 -9.01 -13.57
C LEU A 131 1.67 -9.61 -13.72
N ILE A 132 2.71 -8.85 -13.37
CA ILE A 132 4.10 -9.33 -13.40
C ILE A 132 4.25 -10.55 -12.49
N TYR A 133 3.69 -10.50 -11.28
CA TYR A 133 3.68 -11.61 -10.33
C TYR A 133 2.97 -12.85 -10.91
N THR A 134 1.78 -12.68 -11.49
CA THR A 134 1.04 -13.79 -12.12
C THR A 134 1.84 -14.43 -13.25
N ILE A 135 2.47 -13.64 -14.12
CA ILE A 135 3.32 -14.19 -15.20
C ILE A 135 4.51 -14.95 -14.63
N TYR A 136 5.14 -14.40 -13.59
CA TYR A 136 6.30 -15.01 -12.93
C TYR A 136 5.96 -16.35 -12.26
N VAL A 137 4.83 -16.44 -11.56
CA VAL A 137 4.44 -17.65 -10.81
C VAL A 137 3.75 -18.68 -11.69
N ASP A 138 2.83 -18.26 -12.56
CA ASP A 138 2.00 -19.17 -13.36
C ASP A 138 2.63 -19.50 -14.72
N GLY A 139 3.74 -18.86 -15.07
CA GLY A 139 4.48 -19.14 -16.31
C GLY A 139 3.66 -18.85 -17.57
N LEU A 140 2.89 -17.74 -17.57
CA LEU A 140 2.10 -17.34 -18.73
C LEU A 140 3.00 -17.17 -19.97
N SER A 141 2.46 -17.43 -21.16
CA SER A 141 3.20 -17.41 -22.43
C SER A 141 3.65 -16.01 -22.90
N VAL A 142 3.55 -14.99 -22.05
CA VAL A 142 3.92 -13.61 -22.34
C VAL A 142 5.25 -13.32 -21.66
N SER A 143 6.20 -12.76 -22.41
CA SER A 143 7.51 -12.42 -21.85
C SER A 143 7.41 -11.25 -20.86
N LEU A 144 8.08 -11.38 -19.72
CA LEU A 144 8.11 -10.34 -18.68
C LEU A 144 8.71 -9.04 -19.21
N GLU A 145 9.70 -9.14 -20.11
CA GLU A 145 10.36 -8.02 -20.76
C GLU A 145 9.38 -7.19 -21.59
N ASN A 146 8.42 -7.83 -22.27
CA ASN A 146 7.39 -7.11 -23.03
C ASN A 146 6.43 -6.38 -22.09
N VAL A 147 6.04 -7.00 -20.98
CA VAL A 147 5.17 -6.36 -19.97
C VAL A 147 5.86 -5.16 -19.34
N ILE A 148 7.12 -5.31 -18.95
CA ILE A 148 7.95 -4.23 -18.39
C ILE A 148 8.15 -3.12 -19.44
N GLY A 149 8.47 -3.47 -20.70
CA GLY A 149 8.62 -2.51 -21.79
C GLY A 149 7.34 -1.72 -22.06
N ASN A 150 6.18 -2.39 -22.08
CA ASN A 150 4.87 -1.73 -22.24
C ASN A 150 4.57 -0.78 -21.08
N LEU A 151 4.93 -1.16 -19.84
CA LEU A 151 4.74 -0.33 -18.67
C LEU A 151 5.61 0.94 -18.71
N LEU A 152 6.86 0.82 -19.14
CA LEU A 152 7.80 1.94 -19.24
C LEU A 152 7.50 2.89 -20.41
N THR A 153 6.93 2.36 -21.49
CA THR A 153 6.50 3.14 -22.66
C THR A 153 5.06 3.64 -22.55
N CYS A 154 4.37 3.29 -21.46
CA CYS A 154 3.01 3.73 -21.20
C CYS A 154 2.96 5.26 -21.11
N THR A 155 2.10 5.87 -21.93
CA THR A 155 1.86 7.31 -21.88
C THR A 155 0.70 7.61 -20.94
N ILE A 156 0.97 8.45 -19.95
CA ILE A 156 -0.05 8.91 -18.99
C ILE A 156 -0.78 10.11 -19.61
N PRO A 157 -2.12 10.13 -19.65
CA PRO A 157 -2.86 11.28 -20.13
C PRO A 157 -2.57 12.52 -19.27
N ILE A 158 -2.61 13.70 -19.86
CA ILE A 158 -2.51 14.97 -19.12
C ILE A 158 -3.80 15.26 -18.35
N THR A 159 -3.78 16.16 -17.35
CA THR A 159 -4.99 16.66 -16.68
C THR A 159 -6.01 17.16 -17.72
N GLY A 160 -7.28 16.82 -17.52
CA GLY A 160 -8.38 17.15 -18.43
C GLY A 160 -8.38 16.36 -19.74
N GLY A 161 -7.41 15.45 -19.92
CA GLY A 161 -7.33 14.56 -21.06
C GLY A 161 -8.44 13.51 -21.08
N ALA A 162 -8.70 12.97 -22.28
CA ALA A 162 -9.61 11.84 -22.43
C ALA A 162 -9.06 10.60 -21.71
N GLN A 163 -9.97 9.79 -21.16
CA GLN A 163 -9.67 8.49 -20.58
C GLN A 163 -8.82 7.66 -21.54
N ARG A 164 -7.74 7.05 -21.02
CA ARG A 164 -6.87 6.15 -21.78
C ARG A 164 -7.02 4.74 -21.27
N THR A 165 -7.12 3.79 -22.20
CA THR A 165 -6.97 2.37 -21.91
C THR A 165 -5.54 1.98 -22.23
N ILE A 166 -4.85 1.36 -21.28
CA ILE A 166 -3.53 0.77 -21.45
C ILE A 166 -3.65 -0.75 -21.32
N SER A 167 -2.77 -1.48 -21.99
CA SER A 167 -2.67 -2.93 -21.90
C SER A 167 -1.21 -3.30 -21.82
N LEU A 168 -0.83 -4.07 -20.80
CA LEU A 168 0.55 -4.50 -20.64
C LEU A 168 0.82 -5.86 -21.31
N GLY A 169 -0.23 -6.57 -21.75
CA GLY A 169 -0.17 -7.92 -22.32
C GLY A 169 -1.09 -8.90 -21.57
N ALA A 170 -1.09 -10.18 -21.97
CA ALA A 170 -1.85 -11.25 -21.30
C ALA A 170 -3.36 -10.99 -21.08
N GLY A 171 -3.99 -10.19 -21.96
CA GLY A 171 -5.40 -9.81 -21.82
C GLY A 171 -5.67 -8.71 -20.79
N ASP A 172 -4.62 -8.13 -20.19
CA ASP A 172 -4.73 -6.98 -19.28
C ASP A 172 -5.34 -5.76 -19.97
N ARG A 173 -6.15 -5.02 -19.23
CA ARG A 173 -6.77 -3.79 -19.69
C ARG A 173 -6.99 -2.86 -18.50
N GLN A 174 -6.12 -1.87 -18.36
CA GLN A 174 -6.21 -0.89 -17.30
C GLN A 174 -6.70 0.43 -17.86
N VAL A 175 -7.50 1.14 -17.08
CA VAL A 175 -8.01 2.46 -17.43
C VAL A 175 -7.27 3.48 -16.60
N ILE A 176 -6.69 4.47 -17.28
CA ILE A 176 -6.11 5.64 -16.65
C ILE A 176 -6.97 6.84 -16.99
N GLN A 177 -7.44 7.51 -15.95
CA GLN A 177 -8.14 8.77 -16.04
C GLN A 177 -7.47 9.75 -15.10
N THR A 178 -6.97 10.84 -15.66
CA THR A 178 -6.46 11.98 -14.90
C THR A 178 -7.61 12.85 -14.39
N PRO A 179 -7.36 13.69 -13.37
CA PRO A 179 -8.33 14.68 -12.92
C PRO A 179 -8.88 15.51 -14.09
N ILE A 180 -10.18 15.84 -14.04
CA ILE A 180 -10.83 16.68 -15.07
C ILE A 180 -10.24 18.09 -15.07
N ASN A 181 -9.90 18.61 -13.90
CA ASN A 181 -9.19 19.87 -13.69
C ASN A 181 -8.35 19.78 -12.40
N ASP A 182 -7.43 20.72 -12.21
CA ASP A 182 -6.55 20.79 -11.04
C ASP A 182 -7.12 21.66 -9.91
N SER A 183 -8.45 21.88 -9.86
CA SER A 183 -9.05 22.75 -8.84
C SER A 183 -9.12 22.11 -7.45
N LEU A 184 -9.06 20.77 -7.38
CA LEU A 184 -9.02 19.99 -6.15
C LEU A 184 -8.10 18.77 -6.31
N PRO A 185 -7.38 18.36 -5.27
CA PRO A 185 -6.54 17.17 -5.32
C PRO A 185 -7.41 15.91 -5.43
N VAL A 186 -7.05 15.01 -6.34
CA VAL A 186 -7.66 13.68 -6.41
C VAL A 186 -7.10 12.85 -5.26
N SER A 187 -7.90 12.61 -4.23
CA SER A 187 -7.55 11.78 -3.07
C SER A 187 -8.13 10.36 -3.12
N SER A 188 -8.91 10.03 -4.16
CA SER A 188 -9.69 8.79 -4.27
C SER A 188 -10.55 8.59 -3.01
N CYS A 189 -10.39 7.47 -2.29
CA CYS A 189 -11.08 7.23 -1.02
C CYS A 189 -10.28 7.67 0.21
N SER A 190 -9.03 8.12 0.07
CA SER A 190 -8.11 8.34 1.20
C SER A 190 -8.67 9.32 2.24
N VAL A 191 -9.21 10.46 1.80
CA VAL A 191 -9.82 11.45 2.72
C VAL A 191 -11.04 10.86 3.43
N ALA A 192 -11.92 10.17 2.69
CA ALA A 192 -13.09 9.52 3.28
C ALA A 192 -12.70 8.44 4.30
N LEU A 193 -11.65 7.66 4.01
CA LEU A 193 -11.12 6.64 4.92
C LEU A 193 -10.54 7.25 6.19
N LEU A 194 -9.78 8.35 6.08
CA LEU A 194 -9.24 9.06 7.24
C LEU A 194 -10.35 9.57 8.17
N PHE A 195 -11.39 10.20 7.62
CA PHE A 195 -12.56 10.62 8.39
C PHE A 195 -13.33 9.44 9.00
N ARG A 196 -13.40 8.30 8.31
CA ARG A 196 -14.03 7.09 8.84
C ARG A 196 -13.25 6.48 10.00
N GLN A 197 -11.92 6.56 9.96
CA GLN A 197 -11.03 6.00 10.98
C GLN A 197 -10.97 6.86 12.23
N LEU A 198 -10.75 8.17 12.07
CA LEU A 198 -10.48 9.07 13.19
C LEU A 198 -11.68 9.93 13.60
N GLY A 199 -12.68 10.07 12.73
CA GLY A 199 -13.81 10.97 12.96
C GLY A 199 -13.48 12.45 12.70
N ILE A 200 -14.52 13.28 12.58
CA ILE A 200 -14.40 14.68 12.15
C ILE A 200 -13.49 15.50 13.08
N THR A 201 -13.68 15.38 14.40
CA THR A 201 -12.94 16.18 15.37
C THR A 201 -11.44 15.92 15.30
N ASN A 202 -11.03 14.66 15.27
CA ASN A 202 -9.62 14.29 15.21
C ASN A 202 -8.98 14.68 13.88
N VAL A 203 -9.70 14.54 12.76
CA VAL A 203 -9.16 14.97 11.45
C VAL A 203 -9.00 16.49 11.37
N LEU A 204 -9.96 17.27 11.87
CA LEU A 204 -9.81 18.73 11.95
C LEU A 204 -8.65 19.14 12.87
N PHE A 205 -8.45 18.40 13.96
CA PHE A 205 -7.32 18.61 14.85
C PHE A 205 -5.98 18.34 14.15
N LEU A 206 -5.85 17.22 13.44
CA LEU A 206 -4.65 16.89 12.66
C LEU A 206 -4.40 17.89 11.52
N PHE A 207 -5.47 18.37 10.89
CA PHE A 207 -5.37 19.45 9.90
C PHE A 207 -4.77 20.71 10.53
N CYS A 208 -5.26 21.15 11.69
CA CYS A 208 -4.67 22.27 12.42
C CYS A 208 -3.22 22.00 12.82
N ALA A 209 -2.92 20.81 13.33
CA ALA A 209 -1.56 20.40 13.69
C ALA A 209 -0.59 20.49 12.51
N ALA A 210 -1.05 20.13 11.30
CA ALA A 210 -0.24 20.20 10.09
C ALA A 210 -0.03 21.65 9.63
N LEU A 211 -1.06 22.49 9.74
CA LEU A 211 -0.98 23.92 9.42
C LEU A 211 -0.10 24.70 10.39
N THR A 212 0.00 24.27 11.65
CA THR A 212 0.89 24.86 12.65
C THR A 212 2.21 24.11 12.78
N GLU A 213 2.56 23.30 11.76
CA GLU A 213 3.88 22.68 11.60
C GLU A 213 4.30 21.79 12.78
N HIS A 214 3.40 21.00 13.35
CA HIS A 214 3.76 20.00 14.36
C HIS A 214 4.27 18.69 13.74
N LYS A 215 4.95 17.90 14.56
CA LYS A 215 5.29 16.51 14.26
C LYS A 215 4.04 15.64 14.38
N ILE A 216 3.64 15.00 13.28
CA ILE A 216 2.46 14.14 13.21
C ILE A 216 2.92 12.72 12.85
N LEU A 217 2.56 11.78 13.71
CA LEU A 217 2.81 10.35 13.51
C LEU A 217 1.48 9.62 13.34
N PHE A 218 1.30 8.92 12.23
CA PHE A 218 0.22 7.97 12.06
C PHE A 218 0.69 6.58 12.49
N LEU A 219 -0.11 5.88 13.30
CA LEU A 219 0.17 4.54 13.80
C LEU A 219 -0.90 3.57 13.29
N SER A 220 -0.48 2.41 12.76
CA SER A 220 -1.39 1.39 12.21
C SER A 220 -0.69 0.07 11.96
N SER A 221 -1.40 -1.04 12.07
CA SER A 221 -0.97 -2.39 11.66
C SER A 221 -1.03 -2.61 10.14
N SER A 222 -1.53 -1.63 9.39
CA SER A 222 -1.67 -1.68 7.94
C SER A 222 -0.90 -0.55 7.28
N TYR A 223 0.13 -0.90 6.50
CA TYR A 223 0.92 0.04 5.71
C TYR A 223 0.06 0.85 4.74
N GLN A 224 -0.95 0.22 4.11
CA GLN A 224 -1.85 0.93 3.21
C GLN A 224 -2.63 2.02 3.95
N ARG A 225 -3.12 1.76 5.17
CA ARG A 225 -3.78 2.79 5.98
C ARG A 225 -2.84 3.96 6.30
N LEU A 226 -1.57 3.69 6.59
CA LEU A 226 -0.57 4.73 6.84
C LEU A 226 -0.38 5.62 5.60
N THR A 227 -0.16 5.02 4.43
CA THR A 227 -0.03 5.75 3.17
C THR A 227 -1.26 6.59 2.87
N ASP A 228 -2.46 6.00 2.98
CA ASP A 228 -3.72 6.68 2.67
C ASP A 228 -3.97 7.84 3.65
N ALA A 229 -3.67 7.68 4.95
CA ALA A 229 -3.84 8.73 5.96
C ALA A 229 -2.90 9.91 5.73
N CYS A 230 -1.62 9.66 5.47
CA CYS A 230 -0.64 10.70 5.14
C CYS A 230 -1.06 11.48 3.88
N ARG A 231 -1.44 10.75 2.82
CA ARG A 231 -1.92 11.34 1.55
C ARG A 231 -3.20 12.14 1.73
N ALA A 232 -4.13 11.65 2.56
CA ALA A 232 -5.37 12.35 2.88
C ALA A 232 -5.12 13.67 3.62
N LEU A 233 -4.24 13.68 4.62
CA LEU A 233 -3.90 14.91 5.34
C LEU A 233 -3.29 15.95 4.40
N LEU A 234 -2.37 15.54 3.51
CA LEU A 234 -1.82 16.45 2.50
C LEU A 234 -2.88 16.97 1.52
N ALA A 235 -3.84 16.14 1.12
CA ALA A 235 -4.92 16.57 0.24
C ALA A 235 -5.83 17.62 0.91
N LEU A 236 -6.07 17.49 2.21
CA LEU A 236 -6.84 18.47 2.99
C LEU A 236 -6.13 19.83 3.11
N MET A 237 -4.79 19.86 3.03
CA MET A 237 -4.01 21.09 3.08
C MET A 237 -4.06 21.92 1.78
N PHE A 238 -4.63 21.39 0.69
CA PHE A 238 -4.71 22.12 -0.57
C PHE A 238 -5.34 23.52 -0.40
N PRO A 239 -4.76 24.60 -0.99
CA PRO A 239 -3.66 24.61 -1.96
C PRO A 239 -2.25 24.75 -1.37
N LEU A 240 -2.09 24.61 -0.05
CA LEU A 240 -0.80 24.72 0.63
C LEU A 240 0.08 23.52 0.30
N LYS A 241 1.39 23.77 0.20
CA LYS A 241 2.40 22.75 -0.04
C LYS A 241 3.12 22.42 1.26
N TYR A 242 3.13 21.13 1.62
CA TYR A 242 3.91 20.63 2.73
C TYR A 242 5.37 20.43 2.30
N SER A 243 6.29 21.13 2.99
CA SER A 243 7.71 21.21 2.61
C SER A 243 8.66 20.54 3.61
N PHE A 244 8.14 19.91 4.66
CA PHE A 244 8.94 19.20 5.66
C PHE A 244 9.01 17.69 5.36
N THR A 245 9.63 16.95 6.28
CA THR A 245 9.81 15.49 6.18
C THR A 245 8.49 14.77 6.02
N TYR A 246 8.35 14.01 4.93
CA TYR A 246 7.15 13.24 4.60
C TYR A 246 7.54 11.80 4.32
N VAL A 247 7.26 10.89 5.27
CA VAL A 247 7.61 9.46 5.16
C VAL A 247 6.40 8.62 5.57
N PRO A 248 5.49 8.30 4.62
CA PRO A 248 4.23 7.62 4.94
C PRO A 248 4.40 6.23 5.56
N ILE A 249 5.55 5.59 5.35
CA ILE A 249 5.91 4.33 5.99
C ILE A 249 7.39 4.45 6.36
N LEU A 250 7.68 4.59 7.65
CA LEU A 250 9.05 4.64 8.19
C LEU A 250 9.54 3.22 8.50
N PRO A 251 10.67 2.79 7.90
CA PRO A 251 11.32 1.53 8.27
C PRO A 251 11.84 1.54 9.71
N ALA A 252 11.88 0.36 10.33
CA ALA A 252 12.36 0.14 11.69
C ALA A 252 13.79 0.67 11.91
N GLN A 253 14.65 0.50 10.90
CA GLN A 253 16.05 0.93 10.94
C GLN A 253 16.20 2.46 10.96
N LEU A 254 15.13 3.21 10.66
CA LEU A 254 15.12 4.67 10.59
C LEU A 254 14.27 5.31 11.69
N LEU A 255 13.89 4.58 12.74
CA LEU A 255 13.08 5.11 13.86
C LEU A 255 13.73 6.31 14.56
N GLU A 256 15.06 6.47 14.49
CA GLU A 256 15.76 7.64 15.02
C GLU A 256 15.28 8.97 14.42
N VAL A 257 14.73 8.95 13.20
CA VAL A 257 14.18 10.14 12.52
C VAL A 257 13.03 10.77 13.32
N LEU A 258 12.31 9.98 14.14
CA LEU A 258 11.23 10.48 14.99
C LEU A 258 11.71 11.49 16.05
N SER A 259 13.00 11.44 16.42
CA SER A 259 13.61 12.38 17.37
C SER A 259 14.12 13.67 16.72
N THR A 260 14.00 13.82 15.40
CA THR A 260 14.47 15.03 14.70
C THR A 260 13.70 16.27 15.16
N PRO A 261 14.33 17.46 15.27
CA PRO A 261 13.68 18.65 15.80
C PRO A 261 12.70 19.30 14.81
N THR A 262 12.76 18.90 13.53
CA THR A 262 11.94 19.48 12.46
C THR A 262 10.54 18.86 12.43
N PRO A 263 9.52 19.61 11.97
CA PRO A 263 8.19 19.06 11.71
C PRO A 263 8.26 17.86 10.75
N PHE A 264 7.33 16.93 10.90
CA PHE A 264 7.22 15.78 9.99
C PHE A 264 5.78 15.25 9.91
N ILE A 265 5.48 14.56 8.83
CA ILE A 265 4.33 13.66 8.71
C ILE A 265 4.88 12.27 8.40
N ILE A 266 4.79 11.38 9.38
CA ILE A 266 5.38 10.04 9.30
C ILE A 266 4.33 8.98 9.65
N GLY A 267 4.35 7.84 8.95
CA GLY A 267 3.59 6.65 9.35
C GLY A 267 4.50 5.58 9.93
N VAL A 268 4.12 4.98 11.05
CA VAL A 268 4.85 3.90 11.73
C VAL A 268 3.94 2.70 11.94
N HIS A 269 4.50 1.50 11.74
CA HIS A 269 3.76 0.27 11.99
C HIS A 269 3.52 0.08 13.50
N SER A 270 2.32 -0.36 13.88
CA SER A 270 1.92 -0.48 15.30
C SER A 270 2.76 -1.47 16.13
N ILE A 271 3.56 -2.32 15.48
CA ILE A 271 4.55 -3.16 16.17
C ILE A 271 5.60 -2.35 16.95
N PHE A 272 5.88 -1.11 16.52
CA PHE A 272 6.83 -0.20 17.15
C PHE A 272 6.13 0.84 18.05
N GLN A 273 4.92 0.52 18.54
CA GLN A 273 4.15 1.45 19.36
C GLN A 273 4.89 1.86 20.64
N SER A 274 5.63 0.94 21.26
CA SER A 274 6.44 1.21 22.46
C SER A 274 7.39 2.39 22.26
N GLU A 275 8.10 2.39 21.15
CA GLU A 275 9.07 3.41 20.77
C GLU A 275 8.38 4.76 20.49
N THR A 276 7.15 4.74 19.98
CA THR A 276 6.38 5.97 19.72
C THR A 276 5.81 6.62 20.99
N GLN A 277 5.57 5.84 22.05
CA GLN A 277 5.02 6.37 23.32
C GLN A 277 6.03 7.21 24.09
N GLU A 278 7.33 7.03 23.84
CA GLU A 278 8.40 7.79 24.49
C GLU A 278 8.56 9.21 23.89
N LEU A 279 7.90 9.50 22.77
CA LEU A 279 8.01 10.77 22.07
C LEU A 279 7.20 11.88 22.77
N LEU A 280 7.91 12.89 23.28
CA LEU A 280 7.31 13.95 24.08
C LEU A 280 6.74 15.11 23.27
N ASP A 281 7.05 15.22 21.98
CA ASP A 281 6.67 16.37 21.14
C ASP A 281 5.98 15.97 19.82
N VAL A 282 5.47 14.74 19.76
CA VAL A 282 4.85 14.16 18.56
C VAL A 282 3.36 13.89 18.81
N VAL A 283 2.53 14.42 17.92
CA VAL A 283 1.09 14.12 17.89
C VAL A 283 0.90 12.75 17.25
N VAL A 284 0.38 11.79 18.01
CA VAL A 284 0.20 10.41 17.54
C VAL A 284 -1.26 10.16 17.20
N ALA A 285 -1.53 9.79 15.96
CA ALA A 285 -2.84 9.40 15.44
C ALA A 285 -2.89 7.88 15.24
N ASP A 286 -3.52 7.18 16.16
CA ASP A 286 -3.77 5.73 16.06
C ASP A 286 -4.98 5.49 15.14
N LEU A 287 -4.71 5.01 13.93
CA LEU A 287 -5.72 4.72 12.91
C LEU A 287 -6.51 3.43 13.20
N ASP A 288 -5.96 2.54 14.03
CA ASP A 288 -6.59 1.27 14.40
C ASP A 288 -7.52 1.46 15.61
N GLY A 289 -7.07 2.26 16.58
CA GLY A 289 -7.84 2.65 17.76
C GLY A 289 -8.81 3.81 17.52
N GLY A 290 -8.62 4.60 16.46
CA GLY A 290 -9.46 5.76 16.14
C GLY A 290 -9.22 6.97 17.04
N THR A 291 -8.01 7.11 17.60
CA THR A 291 -7.69 8.12 18.62
C THR A 291 -6.52 9.01 18.20
N VAL A 292 -6.49 10.24 18.70
CA VAL A 292 -5.35 11.15 18.57
C VAL A 292 -4.87 11.54 19.97
N THR A 293 -3.60 11.29 20.26
CA THR A 293 -2.94 11.63 21.52
C THR A 293 -1.97 12.79 21.30
N VAL A 294 -2.04 13.76 22.20
CA VAL A 294 -1.26 15.00 22.13
C VAL A 294 -0.42 15.08 23.41
N PRO A 295 0.90 15.19 23.32
CA PRO A 295 1.74 15.37 24.50
C PRO A 295 1.43 16.70 25.21
N GLU A 296 1.63 16.74 26.53
CA GLU A 296 1.28 17.89 27.37
C GLU A 296 1.99 19.20 26.96
N CYS A 297 3.21 19.09 26.42
CA CYS A 297 3.99 20.25 25.99
C CYS A 297 3.66 20.74 24.57
N VAL A 298 2.72 20.09 23.87
CA VAL A 298 2.30 20.45 22.51
C VAL A 298 0.97 21.21 22.58
N HIS A 299 0.99 22.46 22.13
CA HIS A 299 -0.22 23.27 21.99
C HIS A 299 -0.54 23.54 20.52
N ILE A 300 -1.69 23.05 20.06
CA ILE A 300 -2.16 23.23 18.69
C ILE A 300 -3.24 24.31 18.65
N SER A 301 -3.02 25.35 17.84
CA SER A 301 -4.00 26.39 17.59
C SER A 301 -5.09 25.87 16.67
N LEU A 302 -6.32 25.74 17.21
CA LEU A 302 -7.48 25.32 16.43
C LEU A 302 -7.98 26.43 15.50
N LEU A 303 -8.84 26.05 14.56
CA LEU A 303 -9.56 27.02 13.73
C LEU A 303 -10.37 27.98 14.63
N PRO A 304 -10.35 29.29 14.34
CA PRO A 304 -11.14 30.25 15.11
C PRO A 304 -12.63 30.04 14.87
N GLU A 305 -13.45 30.37 15.87
CA GLU A 305 -14.90 30.44 15.67
C GLU A 305 -15.28 31.68 14.82
N PRO A 306 -16.31 31.60 13.96
CA PRO A 306 -17.27 30.49 13.79
C PRO A 306 -16.83 29.42 12.76
N LEU A 307 -15.61 29.53 12.20
CA LEU A 307 -15.16 28.66 11.11
C LEU A 307 -15.10 27.19 11.52
N LEU A 308 -14.63 26.91 12.74
CA LEU A 308 -14.56 25.56 13.29
C LEU A 308 -15.95 24.91 13.33
N GLN A 309 -16.94 25.59 13.93
CA GLN A 309 -18.29 25.07 14.02
C GLN A 309 -18.93 24.85 12.64
N GLN A 310 -18.81 25.83 11.74
CA GLN A 310 -19.35 25.73 10.38
C GLN A 310 -18.73 24.57 9.58
N THR A 311 -17.41 24.37 9.70
CA THR A 311 -16.71 23.27 9.02
C THR A 311 -17.17 21.93 9.56
N ARG A 312 -17.33 21.81 10.89
CA ARG A 312 -17.81 20.58 11.54
C ARG A 312 -19.23 20.23 11.10
N GLU A 313 -20.13 21.23 11.06
CA GLU A 313 -21.50 21.05 10.60
C GLU A 313 -21.54 20.59 9.14
N ALA A 314 -20.80 21.27 8.25
CA ALA A 314 -20.73 20.89 6.84
C ALA A 314 -20.22 19.45 6.64
N LEU A 315 -19.18 19.04 7.37
CA LEU A 315 -18.64 17.68 7.31
C LEU A 315 -19.63 16.65 7.87
N SER A 316 -20.41 17.00 8.89
CA SER A 316 -21.40 16.09 9.48
C SER A 316 -22.55 15.75 8.52
N MET A 317 -22.87 16.66 7.59
CA MET A 317 -23.91 16.45 6.58
C MET A 317 -23.52 15.43 5.50
N VAL A 318 -22.23 15.18 5.32
CA VAL A 318 -21.67 14.30 4.28
C VAL A 318 -21.13 12.99 4.86
N SER A 319 -20.93 12.93 6.18
CA SER A 319 -20.52 11.69 6.84
C SER A 319 -21.62 10.64 6.64
N PRO A 320 -21.33 9.44 6.10
CA PRO A 320 -22.35 8.43 5.91
C PRO A 320 -22.94 8.11 7.28
N CYS A 321 -24.27 8.26 7.42
CA CYS A 321 -25.01 7.82 8.58
C CYS A 321 -24.53 6.40 8.91
N GLN A 322 -23.92 6.22 10.08
CA GLN A 322 -23.72 4.88 10.62
C GLN A 322 -25.11 4.26 10.70
N GLY A 323 -25.38 3.30 9.81
CA GLY A 323 -26.68 2.68 9.66
C GLY A 323 -27.17 2.22 11.02
N THR A 324 -28.30 2.79 11.45
CA THR A 324 -29.11 2.29 12.55
C THR A 324 -29.19 0.77 12.47
N ALA A 325 -28.71 0.08 13.49
CA ALA A 325 -29.04 -1.31 13.73
C ALA A 325 -30.57 -1.40 13.74
N LEU A 326 -31.14 -2.07 12.73
CA LEU A 326 -32.55 -2.42 12.73
C LEU A 326 -32.80 -3.35 13.92
N PRO A 327 -33.85 -3.11 14.73
CA PRO A 327 -34.11 -3.92 15.90
C PRO A 327 -34.46 -5.37 15.49
N HIS A 328 -33.86 -6.31 16.21
CA HIS A 328 -34.11 -7.75 16.10
C HIS A 328 -35.61 -8.06 16.09
N GLY A 329 -36.11 -8.56 14.95
CA GLY A 329 -37.36 -9.32 14.85
C GLY A 329 -37.07 -10.82 15.02
N THR A 330 -37.83 -11.46 15.90
CA THR A 330 -37.76 -12.86 16.34
C THR A 330 -38.11 -13.90 15.26
N PRO A 331 -37.78 -15.20 15.48
CA PRO A 331 -37.58 -16.18 14.41
C PRO A 331 -38.85 -16.96 14.03
N GLY A 332 -39.01 -17.27 12.74
CA GLY A 332 -40.10 -18.07 12.21
C GLY A 332 -39.64 -19.15 11.23
N THR A 333 -39.57 -20.39 11.75
CA THR A 333 -39.79 -21.70 11.09
C THR A 333 -38.91 -22.19 9.92
N ARG A 334 -38.34 -23.37 10.18
CA ARG A 334 -37.54 -24.27 9.34
C ARG A 334 -38.33 -24.87 8.17
N THR A 335 -37.63 -25.09 7.06
CA THR A 335 -37.78 -26.31 6.24
C THR A 335 -36.40 -26.85 5.84
N HIS A 336 -36.23 -28.15 6.01
CA HIS A 336 -35.00 -28.93 5.87
C HIS A 336 -34.56 -29.18 4.41
N SER A 337 -33.24 -29.03 4.16
CA SER A 337 -32.26 -29.95 3.52
C SER A 337 -32.62 -30.74 2.22
N PRO A 338 -31.66 -31.07 1.31
CA PRO A 338 -30.35 -31.65 1.67
C PRO A 338 -29.13 -31.24 0.81
N ALA A 339 -28.00 -31.83 1.22
CA ALA A 339 -26.61 -31.63 0.84
C ALA A 339 -26.29 -31.79 -0.65
N GLY A 340 -25.23 -31.10 -1.08
CA GLY A 340 -24.56 -31.31 -2.37
C GLY A 340 -23.38 -30.36 -2.57
N THR A 341 -22.18 -30.87 -2.31
CA THR A 341 -20.94 -30.67 -3.08
C THR A 341 -20.46 -29.23 -3.40
N LEU A 342 -19.33 -28.86 -2.80
CA LEU A 342 -18.51 -27.70 -3.18
C LEU A 342 -17.99 -27.83 -4.63
N PRO A 343 -17.98 -26.73 -5.39
CA PRO A 343 -16.87 -26.49 -6.30
C PRO A 343 -16.25 -25.10 -6.09
N PHE A 344 -14.92 -25.04 -6.24
CA PHE A 344 -14.16 -23.84 -6.56
C PHE A 344 -14.79 -23.06 -7.73
N PRO A 345 -14.62 -21.73 -7.76
CA PRO A 345 -14.29 -21.05 -9.01
C PRO A 345 -13.06 -20.14 -8.79
N GLY A 346 -12.03 -20.13 -9.64
CA GLY A 346 -12.11 -20.19 -11.10
C GLY A 346 -12.45 -18.81 -11.61
N ALA A 347 -11.46 -18.12 -12.20
CA ALA A 347 -11.54 -16.77 -12.74
C ALA A 347 -12.85 -16.50 -13.49
N GLY A 348 -13.55 -15.44 -13.06
CA GLY A 348 -14.78 -14.98 -13.68
C GLY A 348 -14.89 -13.47 -13.55
N ALA A 349 -14.61 -12.76 -14.65
CA ALA A 349 -14.88 -11.35 -14.79
C ALA A 349 -16.38 -11.07 -14.58
N GLY A 350 -16.70 -10.34 -13.51
CA GLY A 350 -18.05 -9.87 -13.20
C GLY A 350 -18.06 -8.35 -13.17
N ALA A 351 -18.25 -7.73 -14.34
CA ALA A 351 -18.57 -6.32 -14.45
C ALA A 351 -20.00 -6.10 -13.92
N TRP A 352 -20.13 -5.43 -12.79
CA TRP A 352 -21.43 -4.91 -12.34
C TRP A 352 -21.76 -3.66 -13.17
N SER A 353 -22.63 -3.84 -14.16
CA SER A 353 -23.24 -2.76 -14.94
C SER A 353 -24.51 -2.28 -14.24
N TRP A 354 -24.53 -1.03 -13.80
CA TRP A 354 -25.78 -0.33 -13.51
C TRP A 354 -26.29 0.32 -14.81
N GLN A 355 -27.44 -0.16 -15.27
CA GLN A 355 -28.19 0.37 -16.41
C GLN A 355 -28.87 1.69 -16.04
N TRP A 356 -28.59 2.76 -16.79
CA TRP A 356 -29.53 3.86 -16.96
C TRP A 356 -29.87 4.00 -18.45
N SER A 357 -31.17 3.93 -18.73
CA SER A 357 -31.79 4.14 -20.04
C SER A 357 -31.90 5.64 -20.31
N TRP A 358 -31.37 6.10 -21.45
CA TRP A 358 -31.77 7.39 -22.03
C TRP A 358 -32.68 7.15 -23.23
N GLY A 359 -33.89 7.70 -23.13
CA GLY A 359 -34.84 7.81 -24.22
C GLY A 359 -34.36 8.81 -25.28
N SER A 360 -34.67 8.46 -26.52
CA SER A 360 -34.51 9.19 -27.78
C SER A 360 -34.57 10.72 -27.69
N SER A 361 -33.67 11.40 -28.40
CA SER A 361 -34.03 11.89 -29.74
C SER A 361 -32.79 12.25 -30.55
N ALA A 362 -32.78 11.77 -31.79
CA ALA A 362 -31.74 11.99 -32.78
C ALA A 362 -32.00 13.27 -33.58
N SER A 363 -30.94 13.98 -33.91
CA SER A 363 -30.87 14.70 -35.20
C SER A 363 -29.43 14.73 -35.69
N ARG A 364 -29.20 13.99 -36.79
CA ARG A 364 -27.97 13.95 -37.59
C ARG A 364 -27.70 15.31 -38.23
N ILE A 365 -26.43 15.68 -38.38
CA ILE A 365 -25.94 16.51 -39.50
C ILE A 365 -24.66 15.85 -40.04
N PRO A 366 -24.54 15.60 -41.36
CA PRO A 366 -23.40 14.89 -41.95
C PRO A 366 -22.26 15.82 -42.38
N ALA A 367 -21.09 15.19 -42.50
CA ALA A 367 -19.84 15.75 -42.99
C ALA A 367 -19.93 16.30 -44.42
N HIS A 368 -19.22 17.41 -44.68
CA HIS A 368 -18.71 17.73 -46.01
C HIS A 368 -17.39 18.52 -45.93
N LYS A 369 -16.37 17.93 -46.59
CA LYS A 369 -15.24 18.49 -47.36
C LYS A 369 -14.80 19.94 -47.11
N LEU A 370 -13.47 20.13 -47.00
CA LEU A 370 -12.56 20.87 -47.91
C LEU A 370 -11.13 20.56 -47.39
N GLY A 371 -10.19 19.97 -48.14
CA GLY A 371 -9.58 20.52 -49.36
C GLY A 371 -8.73 21.74 -48.95
N SER A 372 -7.43 21.63 -48.72
CA SER A 372 -6.38 21.52 -49.74
C SER A 372 -5.07 21.06 -49.11
#